data_AF-B5YD35-F1
#
_entry.id   AF-B5YD35-F1
#
_cell.length_a   1.000
_cell.length_b   1.000
_cell.length_c   1.000
_cell.angle_alpha   90.00
_cell.angle_beta   90.00
_cell.angle_gamma   90.00
#
_symmetry.space_group_name_H-M   'P 1'
#
loop_
_entity.id
_entity.type
_entity.pdbx_description
1 polymer ?
#
loop_
_entity_poly.entity_id
_entity_poly.type
_entity_poly.pdbx_seq_one_letter_code
_entity_poly.pdbx_strand_id
1 'polypeptide(L)'
;MSNVYFKVIIEEIPRLLGLLDKNPVSPTFGSFDRNYWHYNISDFPCARYQEATLTLALLYVLNYEKNPYYNSEGILGFINGGVNFWRKIQRGNGSFDEWYPYEGSFVATAFSTYAISEVLLLLKDKIENFEEALRSVKKAVDFLSANVDYTACNQEAGAILTIYNYYLLSNEDRYKELAYKRLVSFYKLQKEEGWFPEYGGPDVGYLSLTIDYLAKLYEKSNWDIIREMMDKAIGFLYYFSHPDGSFGGEYGSRNTKYIIPSGIEFATSWNKKAGYIAFNLRKALSEKSTIGPYNLDDRYLAYIGYTYLQASLYYKEDLEIEGRERYIDKYFNQSGIWVFSNDNFYLVSNFKKGGVLKANFKNGYLLKDSGVVVKIRNKVYASSWLNPEEEVISEDRGYKVFRELKLLTFPKMSIIKNIFLRIFQSLFGRFNFVNKITKKLLRDILISKQKSSGVKFFRVIRVFDDKLEIEDVIISSEKISKVFCGMENPYIFIPSSRYFEIGDLNRYYHQFEVGSKRVTIRRVFNEKGKEEFSYKLD
;
A
#
# COMPACT_ATOMS: atom_id res chain seq x y z
N MET A 1 -20.61 16.70 9.04
CA MET A 1 -20.37 16.48 7.59
C MET A 1 -21.23 15.29 7.15
N SER A 2 -21.68 15.21 5.90
CA SER A 2 -22.28 13.96 5.40
C SER A 2 -21.24 12.83 5.39
N ASN A 3 -21.68 11.58 5.51
CA ASN A 3 -20.81 10.40 5.51
C ASN A 3 -20.02 10.31 4.19
N VAL A 4 -18.83 10.91 4.17
CA VAL A 4 -18.01 11.09 2.97
C VAL A 4 -17.57 9.76 2.40
N TYR A 5 -17.29 8.76 3.24
CA TYR A 5 -16.86 7.44 2.80
C TYR A 5 -17.91 6.76 1.94
N PHE A 6 -19.17 6.75 2.40
CA PHE A 6 -20.28 6.21 1.61
C PHE A 6 -20.47 7.02 0.32
N LYS A 7 -20.41 8.36 0.41
CA LYS A 7 -20.58 9.23 -0.75
C LYS A 7 -19.56 8.96 -1.86
N VAL A 8 -18.27 8.81 -1.53
CA VAL A 8 -17.24 8.60 -2.55
C VAL A 8 -17.24 7.19 -3.13
N ILE A 9 -17.61 6.17 -2.36
CA ILE A 9 -17.64 4.79 -2.88
C ILE A 9 -18.90 4.50 -3.69
N ILE A 10 -20.06 5.07 -3.33
CA ILE A 10 -21.33 4.78 -4.02
C ILE A 10 -21.29 5.25 -5.48
N GLU A 11 -20.57 6.34 -5.77
CA GLU A 11 -20.34 6.86 -7.12
C GLU A 11 -19.55 5.87 -8.02
N GLU A 12 -18.72 5.01 -7.42
CA GLU A 12 -17.87 4.06 -8.15
C GLU A 12 -18.49 2.66 -8.30
N ILE A 13 -19.62 2.37 -7.65
CA ILE A 13 -20.26 1.04 -7.73
C ILE A 13 -20.70 0.67 -9.15
N PRO A 14 -21.24 1.58 -10.00
CA PRO A 14 -21.51 1.27 -11.40
C PRO A 14 -20.26 0.80 -12.16
N ARG A 15 -19.10 1.40 -11.89
CA ARG A 15 -17.82 0.98 -12.47
C ARG A 15 -17.40 -0.40 -11.97
N LEU A 16 -17.50 -0.65 -10.66
CA LEU A 16 -17.22 -1.97 -10.07
C LEU A 16 -18.13 -3.07 -10.63
N LEU A 17 -19.44 -2.82 -10.76
CA LEU A 17 -20.40 -3.73 -11.38
C LEU A 17 -20.17 -3.91 -12.90
N GLY A 18 -19.46 -2.98 -13.53
CA GLY A 18 -18.99 -3.11 -14.91
C GLY A 18 -17.84 -4.13 -15.07
N LEU A 19 -17.13 -4.44 -13.97
CA LEU A 19 -16.08 -5.46 -13.94
C LEU A 19 -16.63 -6.88 -13.79
N LEU A 20 -17.84 -7.01 -13.25
CA LEU A 20 -18.48 -8.30 -12.96
C LEU A 20 -19.03 -8.96 -14.23
N ASP A 21 -18.71 -10.23 -14.43
CA ASP A 21 -19.46 -11.11 -15.32
C ASP A 21 -20.83 -11.43 -14.72
N LYS A 22 -21.85 -10.77 -15.26
CA LYS A 22 -23.25 -10.85 -14.79
C LYS A 22 -24.09 -11.86 -15.56
N ASN A 23 -23.53 -12.54 -16.55
CA ASN A 23 -24.29 -13.47 -17.37
C ASN A 23 -24.40 -14.85 -16.67
N PRO A 24 -25.59 -15.27 -16.21
CA PRO A 24 -25.73 -16.50 -15.42
C PRO A 24 -25.39 -17.79 -16.18
N VAL A 25 -25.42 -17.77 -17.52
CA VAL A 25 -25.00 -18.92 -18.34
C VAL A 25 -23.51 -18.90 -18.70
N SER A 26 -22.77 -17.86 -18.30
CA SER A 26 -21.34 -17.76 -18.53
C SER A 26 -20.56 -18.73 -17.63
N PRO A 27 -19.53 -19.43 -18.14
CA PRO A 27 -18.65 -20.26 -17.31
C PRO A 27 -17.90 -19.43 -16.25
N THR A 28 -17.74 -18.13 -16.48
CA THR A 28 -17.07 -17.16 -15.60
C THR A 28 -18.04 -16.26 -14.83
N PHE A 29 -19.34 -16.57 -14.81
CA PHE A 29 -20.33 -15.84 -14.01
C PHE A 29 -19.85 -15.63 -12.59
N GLY A 30 -19.89 -14.38 -12.11
CA GLY A 30 -19.39 -14.00 -10.79
C GLY A 30 -17.94 -13.49 -10.78
N SER A 31 -17.21 -13.56 -11.88
CA SER A 31 -15.83 -13.04 -11.96
C SER A 31 -15.80 -11.52 -12.03
N PHE A 32 -15.06 -10.88 -11.12
CA PHE A 32 -14.73 -9.45 -11.21
C PHE A 32 -13.46 -9.16 -12.02
N ASP A 33 -12.71 -10.18 -12.45
CA ASP A 33 -11.51 -10.00 -13.25
C ASP A 33 -11.84 -9.85 -14.74
N ARG A 34 -12.23 -8.64 -15.14
CA ARG A 34 -12.63 -8.32 -16.52
C ARG A 34 -11.52 -8.57 -17.55
N ASN A 35 -10.26 -8.49 -17.15
CA ASN A 35 -9.12 -8.82 -18.01
C ASN A 35 -9.08 -10.30 -18.37
N TYR A 36 -9.54 -11.16 -17.46
CA TYR A 36 -9.67 -12.59 -17.66
C TYR A 36 -10.95 -12.94 -18.44
N TRP A 37 -12.13 -12.58 -17.93
CA TRP A 37 -13.39 -13.11 -18.48
C TRP A 37 -13.88 -12.41 -19.76
N HIS A 38 -13.52 -11.14 -19.98
CA HIS A 38 -14.02 -10.35 -21.11
C HIS A 38 -12.94 -10.06 -22.14
N TYR A 39 -11.86 -9.40 -21.71
CA TYR A 39 -10.81 -8.97 -22.63
C TYR A 39 -9.92 -10.13 -23.08
N ASN A 40 -9.89 -11.24 -22.34
CA ASN A 40 -9.05 -12.40 -22.62
C ASN A 40 -7.56 -12.04 -22.78
N ILE A 41 -7.09 -11.03 -22.02
CA ILE A 41 -5.68 -10.62 -21.98
C ILE A 41 -4.93 -11.27 -20.80
N SER A 42 -5.65 -11.97 -19.93
CA SER A 42 -5.11 -12.88 -18.93
C SER A 42 -5.66 -14.29 -19.19
N ASP A 43 -4.80 -15.29 -19.04
CA ASP A 43 -5.11 -16.72 -19.19
C ASP A 43 -5.50 -17.40 -17.87
N PHE A 44 -5.54 -16.63 -16.78
CA PHE A 44 -5.98 -17.07 -15.46
C PHE A 44 -6.65 -15.89 -14.72
N PRO A 45 -7.57 -16.16 -13.79
CA PRO A 45 -8.18 -15.11 -12.97
C PRO A 45 -7.29 -14.75 -11.78
N CYS A 46 -7.20 -13.46 -11.47
CA CYS A 46 -6.65 -12.98 -10.23
C CYS A 46 -7.71 -13.04 -9.11
N ALA A 47 -7.50 -13.90 -8.10
CA ALA A 47 -8.52 -14.15 -7.08
C ALA A 47 -8.84 -12.95 -6.18
N ARG A 48 -7.91 -12.00 -6.09
CA ARG A 48 -8.08 -10.76 -5.31
C ARG A 48 -9.25 -9.90 -5.82
N TYR A 49 -9.61 -9.99 -7.11
CA TYR A 49 -10.81 -9.28 -7.62
C TYR A 49 -12.10 -9.74 -6.94
N GLN A 50 -12.15 -10.98 -6.43
CA GLN A 50 -13.33 -11.49 -5.73
C GLN A 50 -13.56 -10.82 -4.36
N GLU A 51 -12.62 -10.01 -3.86
CA GLU A 51 -12.85 -9.14 -2.70
C GLU A 51 -14.02 -8.18 -2.92
N ALA A 52 -14.31 -7.80 -4.17
CA ALA A 52 -15.47 -7.00 -4.55
C ALA A 52 -16.81 -7.65 -4.16
N THR A 53 -16.85 -8.96 -3.96
CA THR A 53 -18.03 -9.67 -3.45
C THR A 53 -18.43 -9.17 -2.06
N LEU A 54 -17.46 -8.84 -1.20
CA LEU A 54 -17.74 -8.24 0.11
C LEU A 54 -18.30 -6.82 -0.03
N THR A 55 -17.84 -6.04 -1.01
CA THR A 55 -18.43 -4.72 -1.32
C THR A 55 -19.92 -4.87 -1.66
N LEU A 56 -20.28 -5.85 -2.49
CA LEU A 56 -21.69 -6.12 -2.82
C LEU A 56 -22.49 -6.59 -1.60
N ALA A 57 -21.94 -7.48 -0.78
CA ALA A 57 -22.63 -7.97 0.42
C ALA A 57 -22.91 -6.83 1.42
N LEU A 58 -21.97 -5.91 1.61
CA LEU A 58 -22.19 -4.72 2.43
C LEU A 58 -23.28 -3.82 1.83
N LEU A 59 -23.25 -3.56 0.52
CA LEU A 59 -24.31 -2.79 -0.14
C LEU A 59 -25.68 -3.47 -0.07
N TYR A 60 -25.74 -4.80 -0.06
CA TYR A 60 -26.99 -5.53 0.09
C TYR A 60 -27.61 -5.33 1.48
N VAL A 61 -26.80 -5.20 2.54
CA VAL A 61 -27.29 -5.09 3.93
C VAL A 61 -27.41 -3.66 4.46
N LEU A 62 -26.68 -2.69 3.89
CA LEU A 62 -26.66 -1.32 4.40
C LEU A 62 -27.92 -0.55 3.97
N ASN A 63 -28.84 -0.33 4.90
CA ASN A 63 -30.04 0.48 4.67
C ASN A 63 -29.75 1.98 4.77
N TYR A 64 -29.02 2.53 3.79
CA TYR A 64 -28.81 3.97 3.64
C TYR A 64 -29.74 4.52 2.56
N GLU A 65 -30.28 5.73 2.78
CA GLU A 65 -31.23 6.39 1.86
C GLU A 65 -30.73 6.44 0.41
N LYS A 66 -29.43 6.64 0.21
CA LYS A 66 -28.79 6.72 -1.12
C LYS A 66 -28.20 5.41 -1.63
N ASN A 67 -28.52 4.28 -1.00
CA ASN A 67 -28.06 2.96 -1.43
C ASN A 67 -29.14 2.26 -2.28
N PRO A 68 -29.04 2.26 -3.63
CA PRO A 68 -30.02 1.60 -4.49
C PRO A 68 -29.88 0.06 -4.49
N TYR A 69 -28.87 -0.48 -3.83
CA TYR A 69 -28.53 -1.91 -3.85
C TYR A 69 -29.05 -2.67 -2.64
N TYR A 70 -29.60 -1.94 -1.65
CA TYR A 70 -30.13 -2.51 -0.43
C TYR A 70 -31.22 -3.55 -0.72
N ASN A 71 -31.06 -4.75 -0.16
CA ASN A 71 -31.96 -5.89 -0.31
C ASN A 71 -32.35 -6.25 -1.75
N SER A 72 -31.49 -5.94 -2.73
CA SER A 72 -31.74 -6.24 -4.14
C SER A 72 -31.46 -7.71 -4.46
N GLU A 73 -32.47 -8.43 -4.96
CA GLU A 73 -32.32 -9.83 -5.41
C GLU A 73 -31.27 -9.99 -6.53
N GLY A 74 -31.15 -8.99 -7.41
CA GLY A 74 -30.11 -9.00 -8.46
C GLY A 74 -28.70 -8.94 -7.86
N ILE A 75 -28.51 -8.11 -6.83
CA ILE A 75 -27.23 -8.03 -6.10
C ILE A 75 -26.97 -9.32 -5.33
N LEU A 76 -27.99 -9.93 -4.71
CA LEU A 76 -27.84 -11.23 -4.06
C LEU A 76 -27.42 -12.33 -5.04
N GLY A 77 -28.01 -12.35 -6.24
CA GLY A 77 -27.60 -13.26 -7.32
C GLY A 77 -26.14 -13.06 -7.74
N PHE A 78 -25.68 -11.81 -7.84
CA PHE A 78 -24.27 -11.49 -8.13
C PHE A 78 -23.33 -11.88 -7.00
N ILE A 79 -23.73 -11.74 -5.74
CA ILE A 79 -22.96 -12.19 -4.57
C ILE A 79 -22.78 -13.71 -4.62
N ASN A 80 -23.88 -14.46 -4.83
CA ASN A 80 -23.83 -15.92 -4.99
C ASN A 80 -22.94 -16.33 -6.17
N GLY A 81 -23.02 -15.62 -7.30
CA GLY A 81 -22.10 -15.77 -8.42
C GLY A 81 -20.63 -15.59 -8.02
N GLY A 82 -20.32 -14.50 -7.31
CA GLY A 82 -18.97 -14.16 -6.84
C GLY A 82 -18.36 -15.21 -5.91
N VAL A 83 -19.15 -15.70 -4.95
CA VAL A 83 -18.75 -16.81 -4.04
C VAL A 83 -18.50 -18.08 -4.84
N ASN A 84 -19.41 -18.44 -5.75
CA ASN A 84 -19.29 -19.64 -6.57
C ASN A 84 -18.07 -19.58 -7.50
N PHE A 85 -17.81 -18.44 -8.15
CA PHE A 85 -16.62 -18.26 -8.99
C PHE A 85 -15.33 -18.38 -8.18
N TRP A 86 -15.27 -17.72 -7.01
CA TRP A 86 -14.12 -17.83 -6.11
C TRP A 86 -13.81 -19.29 -5.75
N ARG A 87 -14.82 -20.10 -5.43
CA ARG A 87 -14.63 -21.54 -5.18
C ARG A 87 -14.06 -22.29 -6.39
N LYS A 88 -14.56 -22.00 -7.59
CA LYS A 88 -14.16 -22.69 -8.83
C LYS A 88 -12.68 -22.45 -9.18
N ILE A 89 -12.14 -21.28 -8.85
CA ILE A 89 -10.75 -20.91 -9.15
C ILE A 89 -9.76 -21.36 -8.06
N GLN A 90 -10.25 -21.95 -6.96
CA GLN A 90 -9.41 -22.46 -5.89
C GLN A 90 -8.55 -23.64 -6.35
N ARG A 91 -7.27 -23.61 -5.98
CA ARG A 91 -6.33 -24.69 -6.31
C ARG A 91 -6.54 -25.90 -5.40
N GLY A 92 -6.03 -27.06 -5.85
CA GLY A 92 -6.14 -28.31 -5.08
C GLY A 92 -5.54 -28.26 -3.67
N ASN A 93 -4.51 -27.42 -3.45
CA ASN A 93 -3.89 -27.20 -2.14
C ASN A 93 -4.58 -26.11 -1.29
N GLY A 94 -5.71 -25.55 -1.76
CA GLY A 94 -6.48 -24.49 -1.07
C GLY A 94 -6.08 -23.06 -1.41
N SER A 95 -4.94 -22.84 -2.07
CA SER A 95 -4.43 -21.51 -2.41
C SER A 95 -5.05 -20.91 -3.68
N PHE A 96 -4.72 -19.64 -3.93
CA PHE A 96 -5.18 -18.85 -5.08
C PHE A 96 -4.02 -18.15 -5.79
N ASP A 97 -4.25 -17.74 -7.04
CA ASP A 97 -3.25 -17.06 -7.88
C ASP A 97 -3.57 -15.55 -8.00
N GLU A 98 -2.54 -14.69 -8.12
CA GLU A 98 -2.68 -13.24 -8.33
C GLU A 98 -1.92 -12.74 -9.57
N TRP A 99 -0.63 -13.07 -9.68
CA TRP A 99 0.27 -12.49 -10.68
C TRP A 99 0.58 -13.44 -11.83
N TYR A 100 0.48 -14.74 -11.60
CA TYR A 100 0.73 -15.73 -12.64
C TYR A 100 0.07 -17.08 -12.32
N PRO A 101 -0.16 -17.95 -13.33
CA PRO A 101 -0.70 -19.28 -13.13
C PRO A 101 0.18 -20.11 -12.20
N TYR A 102 -0.46 -20.81 -11.27
CA TYR A 102 0.20 -21.69 -10.32
C TYR A 102 1.09 -21.02 -9.27
N GLU A 103 0.91 -19.73 -9.02
CA GLU A 103 1.60 -18.99 -7.97
C GLU A 103 1.39 -19.57 -6.57
N GLY A 104 0.15 -19.95 -6.22
CA GLY A 104 -0.20 -20.28 -4.84
C GLY A 104 0.08 -19.12 -3.90
N SER A 105 -0.42 -17.94 -4.26
CA SER A 105 -0.16 -16.67 -3.60
C SER A 105 -0.74 -16.64 -2.17
N PHE A 106 0.14 -16.37 -1.21
CA PHE A 106 -0.24 -16.20 0.19
C PHE A 106 -1.21 -15.02 0.35
N VAL A 107 -0.92 -13.86 -0.26
CA VAL A 107 -1.77 -12.67 -0.19
C VAL A 107 -3.10 -12.85 -0.90
N ALA A 108 -3.12 -13.49 -2.08
CA ALA A 108 -4.36 -13.78 -2.78
C ALA A 108 -5.27 -14.67 -1.95
N THR A 109 -4.68 -15.69 -1.32
CA THR A 109 -5.39 -16.61 -0.46
C THR A 109 -5.89 -15.91 0.79
N ALA A 110 -5.05 -15.15 1.50
CA ALA A 110 -5.43 -14.46 2.72
C ALA A 110 -6.60 -13.49 2.50
N PHE A 111 -6.47 -12.57 1.55
CA PHE A 111 -7.39 -11.44 1.44
C PHE A 111 -8.70 -11.81 0.73
N SER A 112 -8.65 -12.62 -0.33
CA SER A 112 -9.89 -13.08 -0.98
C SER A 112 -10.68 -14.03 -0.06
N THR A 113 -10.02 -14.88 0.71
CA THR A 113 -10.70 -15.74 1.70
C THR A 113 -11.28 -14.92 2.84
N TYR A 114 -10.58 -13.87 3.32
CA TYR A 114 -11.16 -12.93 4.28
C TYR A 114 -12.49 -12.38 3.74
N ALA A 115 -12.47 -11.79 2.55
CA ALA A 115 -13.66 -11.18 1.96
C ALA A 115 -14.81 -12.18 1.83
N ILE A 116 -14.56 -13.38 1.30
CA ILE A 116 -15.60 -14.41 1.15
C ILE A 116 -16.07 -14.94 2.51
N SER A 117 -15.18 -15.17 3.47
CA SER A 117 -15.58 -15.60 4.82
C SER A 117 -16.45 -14.55 5.52
N GLU A 118 -16.18 -13.26 5.30
CA GLU A 118 -17.01 -12.18 5.82
C GLU A 118 -18.39 -12.14 5.14
N VAL A 119 -18.45 -12.38 3.82
CA VAL A 119 -19.73 -12.55 3.10
C VAL A 119 -20.56 -13.69 3.72
N LEU A 120 -19.93 -14.84 4.01
CA LEU A 120 -20.61 -15.97 4.66
C LEU A 120 -21.12 -15.61 6.06
N LEU A 121 -20.31 -14.91 6.87
CA LEU A 121 -20.71 -14.46 8.20
C LEU A 121 -21.89 -13.48 8.16
N LEU A 122 -21.89 -12.55 7.19
CA LEU A 122 -22.91 -11.52 7.03
C LEU A 122 -24.25 -12.07 6.52
N LEU A 123 -24.21 -12.96 5.53
CA LEU A 123 -25.41 -13.35 4.77
C LEU A 123 -25.94 -14.74 5.10
N LYS A 124 -25.13 -15.62 5.73
CA LYS A 124 -25.53 -16.93 6.26
C LYS A 124 -26.44 -17.72 5.31
N ASP A 125 -27.71 -17.87 5.67
CA ASP A 125 -28.75 -18.63 4.98
C ASP A 125 -29.12 -18.10 3.59
N LYS A 126 -28.74 -16.85 3.27
CA LYS A 126 -28.91 -16.27 1.92
C LYS A 126 -27.86 -16.74 0.91
N ILE A 127 -26.84 -17.48 1.33
CA ILE A 127 -25.82 -18.04 0.45
C ILE A 127 -26.23 -19.45 0.01
N GLU A 128 -26.51 -19.62 -1.28
CA GLU A 128 -27.10 -20.86 -1.84
C GLU A 128 -26.24 -22.10 -1.59
N ASN A 129 -24.91 -21.98 -1.72
CA ASN A 129 -23.95 -23.08 -1.55
C ASN A 129 -23.05 -22.84 -0.34
N PHE A 130 -23.65 -22.46 0.80
CA PHE A 130 -22.94 -22.08 2.02
C PHE A 130 -21.93 -23.14 2.46
N GLU A 131 -22.35 -24.40 2.53
CA GLU A 131 -21.52 -25.52 3.02
C GLU A 131 -20.32 -25.79 2.10
N GLU A 132 -20.52 -25.74 0.78
CA GLU A 132 -19.42 -25.89 -0.17
C GLU A 132 -18.46 -24.69 -0.10
N ALA A 133 -18.97 -23.48 0.09
CA ALA A 133 -18.15 -22.29 0.28
C ALA A 133 -17.33 -22.40 1.55
N LEU A 134 -17.93 -22.85 2.65
CA LEU A 134 -17.25 -23.11 3.91
C LEU A 134 -16.14 -24.16 3.77
N ARG A 135 -16.37 -25.23 3.02
CA ARG A 135 -15.31 -26.22 2.69
C ARG A 135 -14.15 -25.61 1.91
N SER A 136 -14.42 -24.68 0.98
CA SER A 136 -13.37 -23.95 0.28
C SER A 136 -12.62 -22.97 1.19
N VAL A 137 -13.32 -22.25 2.07
CA VAL A 137 -12.71 -21.41 3.11
C VAL A 137 -11.79 -22.25 4.00
N LYS A 138 -12.22 -23.43 4.45
CA LYS A 138 -11.39 -24.35 5.23
C LYS A 138 -10.09 -24.69 4.51
N LYS A 139 -10.15 -25.09 3.24
CA LYS A 139 -8.93 -25.44 2.46
C LYS A 139 -7.96 -24.26 2.37
N ALA A 140 -8.47 -23.05 2.16
CA ALA A 140 -7.66 -21.84 2.14
C ALA A 140 -7.03 -21.57 3.50
N VAL A 141 -7.78 -21.73 4.59
CA VAL A 141 -7.28 -21.58 5.96
C VAL A 141 -6.25 -22.66 6.31
N ASP A 142 -6.42 -23.90 5.87
CA ASP A 142 -5.42 -24.95 6.04
C ASP A 142 -4.12 -24.60 5.30
N PHE A 143 -4.22 -24.06 4.07
CA PHE A 143 -3.06 -23.52 3.35
C PHE A 143 -2.39 -22.39 4.12
N LEU A 144 -3.16 -21.42 4.62
CA LEU A 144 -2.62 -20.31 5.41
C LEU A 144 -2.01 -20.81 6.72
N SER A 145 -2.57 -21.83 7.36
CA SER A 145 -2.04 -22.40 8.60
C SER A 145 -0.66 -23.03 8.41
N ALA A 146 -0.38 -23.55 7.21
CA ALA A 146 0.90 -24.15 6.85
C ALA A 146 1.92 -23.15 6.26
N ASN A 147 1.54 -21.88 6.05
CA ASN A 147 2.38 -20.89 5.37
C ASN A 147 2.35 -19.53 6.08
N VAL A 148 3.48 -18.81 6.03
CA VAL A 148 3.65 -17.50 6.68
C VAL A 148 4.50 -16.62 5.78
N ASP A 149 4.19 -15.33 5.69
CA ASP A 149 5.00 -14.34 4.97
C ASP A 149 5.20 -13.07 5.80
N TYR A 150 6.27 -13.03 6.58
CA TYR A 150 6.66 -11.85 7.36
C TYR A 150 7.45 -10.81 6.56
N THR A 151 7.63 -10.99 5.25
CA THR A 151 8.31 -9.97 4.42
C THR A 151 7.41 -8.78 4.10
N ALA A 152 6.10 -9.01 4.15
CA ALA A 152 5.05 -8.01 4.01
C ALA A 152 3.99 -8.26 5.10
N CYS A 153 4.20 -7.62 6.25
CA CYS A 153 3.43 -7.87 7.46
C CYS A 153 1.91 -7.63 7.30
N ASN A 154 1.49 -6.77 6.36
CA ASN A 154 0.08 -6.56 6.07
C ASN A 154 -0.63 -7.86 5.62
N GLN A 155 0.09 -8.76 4.93
CA GLN A 155 -0.45 -10.04 4.46
C GLN A 155 -0.74 -10.99 5.62
N GLU A 156 0.15 -10.99 6.61
CA GLU A 156 0.01 -11.80 7.82
C GLU A 156 -1.18 -11.34 8.67
N ALA A 157 -1.37 -10.03 8.84
CA ALA A 157 -2.51 -9.48 9.57
C ALA A 157 -3.85 -9.94 8.96
N GLY A 158 -3.96 -9.89 7.62
CA GLY A 158 -5.13 -10.43 6.92
C GLY A 158 -5.29 -11.95 7.08
N ALA A 159 -4.20 -12.71 7.06
CA ALA A 159 -4.26 -14.17 7.27
C ALA A 159 -4.74 -14.55 8.67
N ILE A 160 -4.30 -13.83 9.71
CA ILE A 160 -4.75 -14.05 11.10
C ILE A 160 -6.25 -13.80 11.21
N LEU A 161 -6.75 -12.70 10.63
CA LEU A 161 -8.17 -12.40 10.59
C LEU A 161 -8.96 -13.48 9.84
N THR A 162 -8.46 -13.95 8.69
CA THR A 162 -9.10 -15.03 7.93
C THR A 162 -9.20 -16.33 8.73
N ILE A 163 -8.15 -16.71 9.45
CA ILE A 163 -8.15 -17.90 10.31
C ILE A 163 -9.20 -17.74 11.43
N TYR A 164 -9.28 -16.54 12.02
CA TYR A 164 -10.28 -16.24 13.05
C TYR A 164 -11.71 -16.26 12.50
N ASN A 165 -11.94 -15.72 11.30
CA ASN A 165 -13.25 -15.79 10.63
C ASN A 165 -13.69 -17.24 10.39
N TYR A 166 -12.75 -18.13 10.04
CA TYR A 166 -13.10 -19.55 9.91
C TYR A 166 -13.48 -20.18 11.24
N TYR A 167 -12.80 -19.84 12.35
CA TYR A 167 -13.25 -20.22 13.69
C TYR A 167 -14.71 -19.79 13.95
N LEU A 168 -15.06 -18.54 13.61
CA LEU A 168 -16.44 -18.06 13.78
C LEU A 168 -17.46 -18.82 12.92
N LEU A 169 -17.05 -19.32 11.76
CA LEU A 169 -17.92 -20.09 10.86
C LEU A 169 -18.03 -21.57 11.25
N SER A 170 -16.95 -22.18 11.75
CA SER A 170 -16.88 -23.63 12.01
C SER A 170 -17.03 -24.01 13.49
N ASN A 171 -16.87 -23.06 14.40
CA ASN A 171 -16.75 -23.28 15.85
C ASN A 171 -15.62 -24.26 16.24
N GLU A 172 -14.58 -24.40 15.42
CA GLU A 172 -13.41 -25.22 15.74
C GLU A 172 -12.35 -24.40 16.52
N ASP A 173 -12.34 -24.51 17.85
CA ASP A 173 -11.48 -23.71 18.76
C ASP A 173 -9.98 -23.74 18.42
N ARG A 174 -9.48 -24.83 17.83
CA ARG A 174 -8.08 -24.93 17.37
C ARG A 174 -7.66 -23.80 16.43
N TYR A 175 -8.58 -23.24 15.64
CA TYR A 175 -8.28 -22.11 14.75
C TYR A 175 -8.28 -20.77 15.49
N LYS A 176 -9.06 -20.61 16.57
CA LYS A 176 -8.95 -19.45 17.48
C LYS A 176 -7.60 -19.44 18.18
N GLU A 177 -7.17 -20.59 18.71
CA GLU A 177 -5.86 -20.75 19.34
C GLU A 177 -4.73 -20.47 18.35
N LEU A 178 -4.84 -20.98 17.12
CA LEU A 178 -3.87 -20.72 16.06
C LEU A 178 -3.80 -19.23 15.71
N ALA A 179 -4.94 -18.57 15.52
CA ALA A 179 -5.00 -17.14 15.24
C ALA A 179 -4.33 -16.33 16.36
N TYR A 180 -4.62 -16.63 17.63
CA TYR A 180 -3.99 -15.96 18.77
C TYR A 180 -2.47 -16.20 18.81
N LYS A 181 -2.02 -17.44 18.63
CA LYS A 181 -0.59 -17.78 18.59
C LYS A 181 0.15 -17.04 17.47
N ARG A 182 -0.46 -16.93 16.29
CA ARG A 182 0.09 -16.14 15.18
C ARG A 182 0.09 -14.65 15.51
N LEU A 183 -0.96 -14.12 16.11
CA LEU A 183 -1.02 -12.73 16.55
C LEU A 183 0.09 -12.38 17.55
N VAL A 184 0.36 -13.24 18.54
CA VAL A 184 1.46 -13.04 19.49
C VAL A 184 2.82 -13.06 18.79
N SER A 185 2.97 -13.88 17.74
CA SER A 185 4.20 -13.93 16.93
C SER A 185 4.34 -12.69 16.06
N PHE A 186 3.22 -12.22 15.50
CA PHE A 186 3.12 -11.02 14.68
C PHE A 186 3.37 -9.74 15.49
N TYR A 187 2.86 -9.64 16.72
CA TYR A 187 3.11 -8.55 17.65
C TYR A 187 4.60 -8.29 17.85
N LYS A 188 5.41 -9.35 17.96
CA LYS A 188 6.88 -9.25 18.13
C LYS A 188 7.61 -8.64 16.92
N LEU A 189 6.94 -8.54 15.77
CA LEU A 189 7.50 -7.91 14.57
C LEU A 189 7.29 -6.39 14.55
N GLN A 190 6.37 -5.87 15.36
CA GLN A 190 6.15 -4.43 15.46
C GLN A 190 7.42 -3.76 15.99
N LYS A 191 7.84 -2.70 15.31
CA LYS A 191 8.96 -1.87 15.73
C LYS A 191 8.55 -0.99 16.90
N GLU A 192 9.54 -0.56 17.70
CA GLU A 192 9.30 0.32 18.85
C GLU A 192 8.67 1.65 18.40
N GLU A 193 9.04 2.10 17.19
CA GLU A 193 8.46 3.26 16.53
C GLU A 193 6.98 3.11 16.15
N GLY A 194 6.46 1.88 16.13
CA GLY A 194 5.05 1.54 15.93
C GLY A 194 4.69 0.90 14.59
N TRP A 195 5.60 0.87 13.61
CA TRP A 195 5.33 0.28 12.30
C TRP A 195 5.66 -1.21 12.21
N PHE A 196 5.05 -1.88 11.23
CA PHE A 196 5.35 -3.26 10.86
C PHE A 196 6.20 -3.31 9.58
N PRO A 197 7.18 -4.24 9.47
CA PRO A 197 8.02 -4.34 8.29
C PRO A 197 7.28 -4.60 6.97
N GLU A 198 7.56 -3.73 5.99
CA GLU A 198 7.22 -3.90 4.58
C GLU A 198 8.48 -3.76 3.74
N TYR A 199 9.08 -4.88 3.34
CA TYR A 199 10.34 -4.89 2.57
C TYR A 199 11.49 -4.11 3.24
N GLY A 200 11.57 -4.20 4.57
CA GLY A 200 12.67 -3.63 5.36
C GLY A 200 12.40 -2.26 5.96
N GLY A 201 11.28 -1.61 5.66
CA GLY A 201 10.90 -0.33 6.25
C GLY A 201 9.39 -0.14 6.37
N PRO A 202 8.93 1.00 6.91
CA PRO A 202 7.52 1.31 6.98
C PRO A 202 6.96 1.75 5.63
N ASP A 203 5.67 1.48 5.42
CA ASP A 203 4.91 2.03 4.30
C ASP A 203 3.52 2.46 4.76
N VAL A 204 3.09 3.65 4.36
CA VAL A 204 1.91 4.33 4.93
C VAL A 204 0.61 3.60 4.59
N GLY A 205 0.38 3.29 3.32
CA GLY A 205 -0.81 2.57 2.87
C GLY A 205 -0.88 1.15 3.41
N TYR A 206 0.22 0.39 3.39
CA TYR A 206 0.22 -0.97 3.93
C TYR A 206 0.17 -1.03 5.47
N LEU A 207 0.69 -0.02 6.18
CA LEU A 207 0.48 0.10 7.62
C LEU A 207 -1.00 0.38 7.91
N SER A 208 -1.66 1.26 7.15
CA SER A 208 -3.10 1.49 7.31
C SER A 208 -3.94 0.24 7.01
N LEU A 209 -3.53 -0.60 6.05
CA LEU A 209 -4.16 -1.90 5.79
C LEU A 209 -3.94 -2.90 6.94
N THR A 210 -2.75 -2.89 7.56
CA THR A 210 -2.49 -3.67 8.77
C THR A 210 -3.42 -3.24 9.90
N ILE A 211 -3.56 -1.93 10.12
CA ILE A 211 -4.47 -1.37 11.12
C ILE A 211 -5.93 -1.79 10.83
N ASP A 212 -6.34 -1.79 9.56
CA ASP A 212 -7.67 -2.24 9.15
C ASP A 212 -7.97 -3.70 9.54
N TYR A 213 -7.06 -4.63 9.21
CA TYR A 213 -7.25 -6.03 9.60
C TYR A 213 -7.19 -6.24 11.12
N LEU A 214 -6.32 -5.51 11.82
CA LEU A 214 -6.26 -5.54 13.27
C LEU A 214 -7.55 -5.00 13.90
N ALA A 215 -8.10 -3.89 13.42
CA ALA A 215 -9.37 -3.34 13.90
C ALA A 215 -10.51 -4.36 13.81
N LYS A 216 -10.65 -5.02 12.66
CA LYS A 216 -11.66 -6.06 12.43
C LYS A 216 -11.45 -7.28 13.32
N LEU A 217 -10.20 -7.67 13.54
CA LEU A 217 -9.90 -8.77 14.45
C LEU A 217 -10.23 -8.37 15.90
N TYR A 218 -9.91 -7.15 16.32
CA TYR A 218 -10.23 -6.64 17.65
C TYR A 218 -11.74 -6.61 17.88
N GLU A 219 -12.51 -6.06 16.94
CA GLU A 219 -13.97 -6.03 16.98
C GLU A 219 -14.57 -7.43 17.21
N LYS A 220 -14.01 -8.45 16.56
CA LYS A 220 -14.50 -9.83 16.66
C LYS A 220 -13.99 -10.59 17.90
N SER A 221 -12.78 -10.30 18.37
CA SER A 221 -12.08 -11.10 19.39
C SER A 221 -11.96 -10.47 20.77
N ASN A 222 -12.03 -9.13 20.84
CA ASN A 222 -11.74 -8.32 22.03
C ASN A 222 -10.37 -8.62 22.67
N TRP A 223 -9.37 -9.02 21.89
CA TRP A 223 -8.02 -9.26 22.42
C TRP A 223 -7.24 -7.94 22.59
N ASP A 224 -6.99 -7.57 23.85
CA ASP A 224 -6.38 -6.28 24.22
C ASP A 224 -5.02 -6.01 23.57
N ILE A 225 -4.22 -7.05 23.29
CA ILE A 225 -2.94 -6.92 22.59
C ILE A 225 -3.08 -6.20 21.24
N ILE A 226 -4.24 -6.33 20.58
CA ILE A 226 -4.49 -5.69 19.30
C ILE A 226 -4.64 -4.17 19.45
N ARG A 227 -5.30 -3.72 20.52
CA ARG A 227 -5.47 -2.29 20.79
C ARG A 227 -4.11 -1.62 20.99
N GLU A 228 -3.21 -2.26 21.75
CA GLU A 228 -1.85 -1.76 21.93
C GLU A 228 -1.09 -1.67 20.59
N MET A 229 -1.20 -2.69 19.75
CA MET A 229 -0.60 -2.70 18.41
C MET A 229 -1.12 -1.55 17.55
N MET A 230 -2.43 -1.35 17.54
CA MET A 230 -3.09 -0.29 16.78
C MET A 230 -2.67 1.09 17.30
N ASP A 231 -2.64 1.32 18.61
CA ASP A 231 -2.28 2.63 19.17
C ASP A 231 -0.85 3.03 18.81
N LYS A 232 0.10 2.08 18.84
CA LYS A 232 1.47 2.28 18.37
C LYS A 232 1.52 2.58 16.87
N ALA A 233 0.82 1.79 16.05
CA ALA A 233 0.78 1.96 14.60
C ALA A 233 0.14 3.29 14.17
N ILE A 234 -0.96 3.68 14.82
CA ILE A 234 -1.64 4.97 14.61
C ILE A 234 -0.75 6.12 15.08
N GLY A 235 -0.07 5.97 16.22
CA GLY A 235 0.89 6.95 16.72
C GLY A 235 2.04 7.22 15.76
N PHE A 236 2.50 6.21 15.04
CA PHE A 236 3.46 6.37 13.94
C PHE A 236 2.80 7.01 12.70
N LEU A 237 1.66 6.48 12.26
CA LEU A 237 0.93 6.91 11.07
C LEU A 237 0.52 8.39 11.12
N TYR A 238 0.25 8.90 12.33
CA TYR A 238 -0.13 10.27 12.62
C TYR A 238 0.78 11.32 11.97
N TYR A 239 2.08 11.07 11.88
CA TYR A 239 3.05 12.01 11.28
C TYR A 239 3.02 12.04 9.75
N PHE A 240 2.28 11.12 9.11
CA PHE A 240 2.21 11.02 7.64
C PHE A 240 0.86 11.48 7.07
N SER A 241 0.00 12.07 7.90
CA SER A 241 -1.15 12.86 7.47
C SER A 241 -0.69 14.28 7.14
N HIS A 242 -0.40 14.60 5.89
CA HIS A 242 0.24 15.88 5.56
C HIS A 242 -0.75 17.06 5.66
N PRO A 243 -0.26 18.30 5.88
CA PRO A 243 -1.12 19.49 5.94
C PRO A 243 -1.94 19.76 4.68
N ASP A 244 -1.49 19.29 3.51
CA ASP A 244 -2.19 19.38 2.23
C ASP A 244 -3.28 18.29 2.05
N GLY A 245 -3.50 17.44 3.06
CA GLY A 245 -4.48 16.35 3.02
C GLY A 245 -3.96 15.08 2.32
N SER A 246 -2.71 15.09 1.84
CA SER A 246 -2.10 13.90 1.24
C SER A 246 -1.52 12.95 2.29
N PHE A 247 -1.20 11.73 1.87
CA PHE A 247 -0.62 10.69 2.72
C PHE A 247 0.49 9.96 2.00
N GLY A 248 1.44 9.40 2.75
CA GLY A 248 2.45 8.51 2.16
C GLY A 248 3.30 9.20 1.09
N GLY A 249 3.77 8.38 0.14
CA GLY A 249 4.64 8.79 -0.96
C GLY A 249 6.07 8.28 -0.81
N GLU A 250 7.01 9.05 -1.34
CA GLU A 250 8.38 8.69 -1.70
C GLU A 250 9.21 8.17 -0.52
N TYR A 251 8.91 8.62 0.70
CA TYR A 251 9.62 8.21 1.91
C TYR A 251 9.19 6.83 2.44
N GLY A 252 8.04 6.29 1.99
CA GLY A 252 7.60 4.93 2.35
C GLY A 252 8.40 3.86 1.61
N SER A 253 8.51 2.65 2.16
CA SER A 253 9.26 1.56 1.53
C SER A 253 8.66 1.13 0.18
N ARG A 254 7.35 1.31 -0.01
CA ARG A 254 6.59 0.90 -1.20
C ARG A 254 5.95 2.06 -1.95
N ASN A 255 6.19 3.30 -1.51
CA ASN A 255 5.68 4.53 -2.13
C ASN A 255 4.15 4.64 -2.20
N THR A 256 3.41 3.94 -1.34
CA THR A 256 1.94 4.06 -1.38
C THR A 256 1.50 5.44 -0.89
N LYS A 257 0.38 5.93 -1.45
CA LYS A 257 -0.15 7.28 -1.20
C LYS A 257 -1.57 7.31 -0.62
N TYR A 258 -2.18 6.15 -0.42
CA TYR A 258 -3.55 6.02 0.09
C TYR A 258 -3.57 5.64 1.57
N ILE A 259 -4.72 5.85 2.20
CA ILE A 259 -5.04 5.32 3.52
C ILE A 259 -6.25 4.39 3.39
N ILE A 260 -6.19 3.22 4.02
CA ILE A 260 -7.35 2.37 4.23
C ILE A 260 -8.17 2.93 5.40
N PRO A 261 -9.42 3.37 5.19
CA PRO A 261 -10.09 4.23 6.14
C PRO A 261 -10.71 3.50 7.34
N SER A 262 -11.20 2.28 7.18
CA SER A 262 -12.07 1.62 8.18
C SER A 262 -11.40 1.39 9.53
N GLY A 263 -10.16 0.90 9.56
CA GLY A 263 -9.43 0.70 10.81
C GLY A 263 -9.12 2.01 11.56
N ILE A 264 -8.90 3.10 10.82
CA ILE A 264 -8.69 4.43 11.41
C ILE A 264 -10.00 4.96 12.00
N GLU A 265 -11.09 4.89 11.24
CA GLU A 265 -12.41 5.32 11.69
C GLU A 265 -12.88 4.56 12.93
N PHE A 266 -12.70 3.24 12.95
CA PHE A 266 -13.00 2.40 14.10
C PHE A 266 -12.26 2.85 15.37
N ALA A 267 -10.97 3.18 15.23
CA ALA A 267 -10.11 3.61 16.33
C ALA A 267 -10.40 5.02 16.88
N THR A 268 -11.19 5.84 16.17
CA THR A 268 -11.56 7.19 16.63
C THR A 268 -12.30 7.20 17.97
N SER A 269 -12.94 6.08 18.32
CA SER A 269 -13.69 5.94 19.57
C SER A 269 -12.82 5.93 20.82
N TRP A 270 -11.50 5.72 20.71
CA TRP A 270 -10.58 5.79 21.85
C TRP A 270 -9.25 6.49 21.57
N ASN A 271 -8.89 6.73 20.31
CA ASN A 271 -7.59 7.25 19.92
C ASN A 271 -7.73 8.60 19.20
N LYS A 272 -7.30 9.68 19.87
CA LYS A 272 -7.41 11.05 19.36
C LYS A 272 -6.50 11.32 18.14
N LYS A 273 -5.41 10.56 17.97
CA LYS A 273 -4.57 10.62 16.77
C LYS A 273 -5.27 9.95 15.58
N ALA A 274 -6.01 8.86 15.80
CA ALA A 274 -6.90 8.34 14.78
C ALA A 274 -7.98 9.37 14.40
N GLY A 275 -8.55 10.08 15.39
CA GLY A 275 -9.44 11.21 15.15
C GLY A 275 -8.85 12.27 14.23
N TYR A 276 -7.60 12.67 14.44
CA TYR A 276 -6.90 13.63 13.56
C TYR A 276 -6.70 13.08 12.13
N ILE A 277 -6.25 11.83 11.98
CA ILE A 277 -6.07 11.19 10.67
C ILE A 277 -7.41 11.10 9.93
N ALA A 278 -8.47 10.65 10.61
CA ALA A 278 -9.83 10.56 10.09
C ALA A 278 -10.34 11.93 9.63
N PHE A 279 -10.20 12.97 10.47
CA PHE A 279 -10.61 14.33 10.14
C PHE A 279 -9.95 14.82 8.83
N ASN A 280 -8.64 14.68 8.71
CA ASN A 280 -7.91 15.10 7.52
C ASN A 280 -8.30 14.27 6.29
N LEU A 281 -8.45 12.95 6.44
CA LEU A 281 -8.85 12.08 5.35
C LEU A 281 -10.27 12.42 4.85
N ARG A 282 -11.23 12.65 5.76
CA ARG A 282 -12.60 13.05 5.42
C ARG A 282 -12.63 14.36 4.64
N LYS A 283 -11.85 15.35 5.08
CA LYS A 283 -11.71 16.63 4.38
C LYS A 283 -11.12 16.42 2.99
N ALA A 284 -10.01 15.71 2.89
CA ALA A 284 -9.32 15.48 1.62
C ALA A 284 -10.16 14.68 0.61
N LEU A 285 -10.92 13.68 1.07
CA LEU A 285 -11.87 12.93 0.23
C LEU A 285 -13.03 13.83 -0.25
N SER A 286 -13.53 14.72 0.61
CA SER A 286 -14.60 15.66 0.26
C SER A 286 -14.16 16.65 -0.81
N GLU A 287 -12.90 17.08 -0.74
CA GLU A 287 -12.26 18.01 -1.68
C GLU A 287 -11.66 17.30 -2.92
N LYS A 288 -11.70 15.96 -2.95
CA LYS A 288 -11.02 15.11 -3.96
C LYS A 288 -9.52 15.43 -4.13
N SER A 289 -8.85 15.81 -3.03
CA SER A 289 -7.43 16.21 -3.01
C SER A 289 -6.46 15.08 -2.65
N THR A 290 -6.96 13.90 -2.28
CA THR A 290 -6.15 12.70 -1.99
C THR A 290 -6.57 11.49 -2.85
N ILE A 291 -5.89 10.36 -2.67
CA ILE A 291 -6.28 9.08 -3.27
C ILE A 291 -7.57 8.56 -2.61
N GLY A 292 -8.60 8.34 -3.41
CA GLY A 292 -9.89 7.79 -3.04
C GLY A 292 -10.42 6.84 -4.11
N PRO A 293 -11.64 6.27 -3.96
CA PRO A 293 -12.16 5.28 -4.91
C PRO A 293 -12.15 5.76 -6.37
N TYR A 294 -12.38 7.06 -6.59
CA TYR A 294 -12.46 7.72 -7.90
C TYR A 294 -11.15 7.79 -8.70
N ASN A 295 -9.98 7.59 -8.08
CA ASN A 295 -8.69 7.61 -8.77
C ASN A 295 -7.84 6.34 -8.55
N LEU A 296 -8.44 5.30 -7.96
CA LEU A 296 -7.88 3.95 -7.99
C LEU A 296 -8.08 3.31 -9.36
N ASP A 297 -7.19 2.38 -9.72
CA ASP A 297 -7.43 1.48 -10.84
C ASP A 297 -8.50 0.44 -10.48
N ASP A 298 -9.02 -0.27 -11.49
CA ASP A 298 -10.09 -1.26 -11.33
C ASP A 298 -9.70 -2.36 -10.32
N ARG A 299 -8.42 -2.71 -10.32
CA ARG A 299 -7.84 -3.68 -9.41
C ARG A 299 -7.99 -3.23 -7.96
N TYR A 300 -7.48 -2.05 -7.59
CA TYR A 300 -7.57 -1.62 -6.20
C TYR A 300 -8.98 -1.21 -5.80
N LEU A 301 -9.82 -0.72 -6.72
CA LEU A 301 -11.24 -0.52 -6.43
C LEU A 301 -11.91 -1.83 -5.98
N ALA A 302 -11.63 -2.95 -6.65
CA ALA A 302 -12.10 -4.27 -6.23
C ALA A 302 -11.49 -4.73 -4.90
N TYR A 303 -10.21 -4.43 -4.66
CA TYR A 303 -9.47 -4.92 -3.48
C TYR A 303 -9.85 -4.19 -2.19
N ILE A 304 -10.18 -2.90 -2.26
CA ILE A 304 -10.36 -2.08 -1.04
C ILE A 304 -11.70 -1.35 -0.99
N GLY A 305 -12.58 -1.48 -1.99
CA GLY A 305 -13.87 -0.80 -2.01
C GLY A 305 -14.73 -1.04 -0.76
N TYR A 306 -14.75 -2.27 -0.24
CA TYR A 306 -15.49 -2.63 0.97
C TYR A 306 -15.00 -1.87 2.23
N THR A 307 -13.73 -1.44 2.27
CA THR A 307 -13.17 -0.71 3.42
C THR A 307 -13.79 0.68 3.57
N TYR A 308 -14.23 1.31 2.48
CA TYR A 308 -14.94 2.58 2.52
C TYR A 308 -16.37 2.42 3.07
N LEU A 309 -17.05 1.33 2.71
CA LEU A 309 -18.36 1.01 3.29
C LEU A 309 -18.24 0.68 4.78
N GLN A 310 -17.20 -0.04 5.19
CA GLN A 310 -16.93 -0.30 6.61
C GLN A 310 -16.56 0.97 7.37
N ALA A 311 -15.74 1.86 6.79
CA ALA A 311 -15.47 3.18 7.38
C ALA A 311 -16.75 4.00 7.57
N SER A 312 -17.70 3.87 6.63
CA SER A 312 -18.99 4.53 6.73
C SER A 312 -19.82 4.03 7.93
N LEU A 313 -19.67 2.78 8.36
CA LEU A 313 -20.35 2.22 9.53
C LEU A 313 -19.82 2.80 10.84
N TYR A 314 -18.52 3.08 10.90
CA TYR A 314 -17.87 3.64 12.09
C TYR A 314 -17.91 5.17 12.12
N TYR A 315 -18.42 5.80 11.06
CA TYR A 315 -18.47 7.24 10.92
C TYR A 315 -19.28 7.90 12.05
N LYS A 316 -18.64 8.79 12.78
CA LYS A 316 -19.27 9.73 13.74
C LYS A 316 -19.03 11.16 13.30
N GLU A 317 -20.05 12.01 13.38
CA GLU A 317 -19.94 13.41 12.97
C GLU A 317 -18.92 14.17 13.82
N ASP A 318 -19.02 14.03 15.14
CA ASP A 318 -18.08 14.61 16.11
C ASP A 318 -16.87 13.69 16.30
N LEU A 319 -15.67 14.27 16.18
CA LEU A 319 -14.40 13.60 16.43
C LEU A 319 -13.65 14.31 17.54
N GLU A 320 -13.18 13.53 18.52
CA GLU A 320 -12.10 14.00 19.40
C GLU A 320 -10.77 13.90 18.65
N ILE A 321 -10.11 15.05 18.47
CA ILE A 321 -8.87 15.13 17.70
C ILE A 321 -7.69 15.57 18.59
N GLU A 322 -6.53 14.96 18.36
CA GLU A 322 -5.25 15.46 18.85
C GLU A 322 -4.62 16.30 17.74
N GLY A 323 -4.79 17.62 17.84
CA GLY A 323 -4.20 18.58 16.91
C GLY A 323 -2.68 18.42 16.83
N ARG A 324 -2.10 18.77 15.69
CA ARG A 324 -0.66 18.65 15.47
C ARG A 324 0.12 19.80 16.09
N GLU A 325 1.21 19.44 16.77
CA GLU A 325 2.20 20.38 17.28
C GLU A 325 2.75 21.27 16.15
N ARG A 326 2.92 22.56 16.46
CA ARG A 326 3.41 23.56 15.53
C ARG A 326 4.87 23.30 15.15
N TYR A 327 5.69 23.05 16.17
CA TYR A 327 7.09 22.68 16.04
C TYR A 327 7.26 21.18 16.26
N ILE A 328 7.92 20.49 15.33
CA ILE A 328 8.26 19.07 15.46
C ILE A 328 9.71 18.94 14.99
N ASP A 329 10.52 18.23 15.76
CA ASP A 329 11.81 17.72 15.30
C ASP A 329 11.94 16.28 15.81
N LYS A 330 11.59 15.32 14.96
CA LYS A 330 11.49 13.92 15.34
C LYS A 330 12.18 13.03 14.33
N TYR A 331 13.21 12.32 14.79
CA TYR A 331 13.89 11.31 14.01
C TYR A 331 13.56 9.89 14.49
N PHE A 332 13.06 9.09 13.57
CA PHE A 332 12.76 7.68 13.76
C PHE A 332 13.98 6.84 13.35
N ASN A 333 14.83 6.49 14.31
CA ASN A 333 16.07 5.73 14.13
C ASN A 333 15.94 4.41 13.35
N GLN A 334 14.92 3.60 13.64
CA GLN A 334 14.72 2.29 13.02
C GLN A 334 14.30 2.44 11.55
N SER A 335 13.37 3.35 11.24
CA SER A 335 12.92 3.61 9.86
C SER A 335 13.80 4.56 9.04
N GLY A 336 14.63 5.38 9.70
CA GLY A 336 15.44 6.42 9.09
C GLY A 336 14.66 7.67 8.67
N ILE A 337 13.45 7.84 9.21
CA ILE A 337 12.54 8.92 8.83
C ILE A 337 12.71 10.11 9.78
N TRP A 338 12.94 11.29 9.20
CA TRP A 338 12.91 12.57 9.90
C TRP A 338 11.60 13.30 9.59
N VAL A 339 10.91 13.74 10.63
CA VAL A 339 9.74 14.61 10.56
C VAL A 339 10.09 15.93 11.20
N PHE A 340 10.00 17.01 10.43
CA PHE A 340 10.24 18.36 10.90
C PHE A 340 9.04 19.26 10.60
N SER A 341 8.65 20.11 11.54
CA SER A 341 7.61 21.12 11.34
C SER A 341 8.02 22.43 12.02
N ASN A 342 7.75 23.55 11.36
CA ASN A 342 7.78 24.87 11.95
C ASN A 342 6.66 25.75 11.33
N ASP A 343 6.80 27.06 11.44
CA ASP A 343 5.84 28.05 10.92
C ASP A 343 5.74 28.07 9.40
N ASN A 344 6.76 27.57 8.71
CA ASN A 344 6.89 27.67 7.26
C ASN A 344 6.81 26.30 6.58
N PHE A 345 7.25 25.24 7.25
CA PHE A 345 7.47 23.93 6.64
C PHE A 345 6.82 22.79 7.43
N TYR A 346 6.41 21.76 6.71
CA TYR A 346 6.19 20.42 7.23
C TYR A 346 6.92 19.42 6.32
N LEU A 347 8.05 18.91 6.79
CA LEU A 347 8.97 18.04 6.07
C LEU A 347 8.87 16.62 6.60
N VAL A 348 8.83 15.66 5.68
CA VAL A 348 9.10 14.25 5.97
C VAL A 348 10.20 13.78 5.01
N SER A 349 11.32 13.30 5.55
CA SER A 349 12.44 12.77 4.77
C SER A 349 12.86 11.39 5.25
N ASN A 350 13.29 10.50 4.35
CA ASN A 350 13.83 9.18 4.69
C ASN A 350 15.29 9.06 4.27
N PHE A 351 16.20 9.12 5.25
CA PHE A 351 17.65 9.03 5.01
C PHE A 351 18.12 7.61 4.72
N LYS A 352 17.45 6.59 5.27
CA LYS A 352 17.65 5.19 4.85
C LYS A 352 17.18 4.92 3.42
N LYS A 353 16.48 5.88 2.81
CA LYS A 353 16.10 5.89 1.39
C LYS A 353 16.82 6.99 0.59
N GLY A 354 17.99 7.42 1.02
CA GLY A 354 18.82 8.38 0.28
C GLY A 354 18.35 9.84 0.40
N GLY A 355 17.65 10.16 1.49
CA GLY A 355 17.17 11.52 1.76
C GLY A 355 16.03 11.95 0.85
N VAL A 356 15.24 11.01 0.32
CA VAL A 356 13.99 11.38 -0.35
C VAL A 356 13.13 12.19 0.60
N LEU A 357 12.39 13.17 0.10
CA LEU A 357 11.60 14.04 0.96
C LEU A 357 10.31 14.50 0.31
N LYS A 358 9.38 14.87 1.19
CA LYS A 358 8.17 15.62 0.88
C LYS A 358 8.11 16.80 1.86
N ALA A 359 8.00 18.01 1.33
CA ALA A 359 7.88 19.23 2.14
C ALA A 359 6.65 20.03 1.73
N ASN A 360 5.74 20.21 2.68
CA ASN A 360 4.59 21.09 2.56
C ASN A 360 4.93 22.45 3.16
N PHE A 361 4.91 23.48 2.33
CA PHE A 361 5.10 24.86 2.76
C PHE A 361 3.74 25.40 3.19
N LYS A 362 3.68 26.17 4.29
CA LYS A 362 2.39 26.65 4.84
C LYS A 362 1.67 27.62 3.90
N ASN A 363 2.35 28.15 2.88
CA ASN A 363 1.76 28.93 1.80
C ASN A 363 1.08 28.09 0.70
N GLY A 364 1.10 26.75 0.81
CA GLY A 364 0.50 25.82 -0.16
C GLY A 364 1.47 25.24 -1.19
N TYR A 365 2.75 25.66 -1.20
CA TYR A 365 3.74 25.04 -2.10
C TYR A 365 4.10 23.63 -1.61
N LEU A 366 4.16 22.68 -2.54
CA LEU A 366 4.50 21.28 -2.27
C LEU A 366 5.76 20.89 -3.02
N LEU A 367 6.79 20.50 -2.27
CA LEU A 367 8.02 19.91 -2.80
C LEU A 367 7.97 18.39 -2.63
N LYS A 368 8.13 17.67 -3.73
CA LYS A 368 8.32 16.22 -3.76
C LYS A 368 9.67 15.91 -4.42
N ASP A 369 10.53 15.17 -3.73
CA ASP A 369 11.90 14.91 -4.20
C ASP A 369 12.30 13.47 -3.91
N SER A 370 12.32 12.66 -4.97
CA SER A 370 12.78 11.26 -4.98
C SER A 370 14.30 11.12 -5.18
N GLY A 371 15.08 12.15 -4.85
CA GLY A 371 16.52 12.17 -5.03
C GLY A 371 16.97 12.48 -6.45
N VAL A 372 18.16 11.99 -6.80
CA VAL A 372 18.79 12.24 -8.09
C VAL A 372 18.66 11.04 -9.03
N VAL A 373 18.56 11.34 -10.32
CA VAL A 373 18.78 10.38 -11.40
C VAL A 373 19.96 10.82 -12.22
N VAL A 374 20.86 9.88 -12.49
CA VAL A 374 22.10 10.12 -13.21
C VAL A 374 22.15 9.23 -14.43
N LYS A 375 22.43 9.83 -15.59
CA LYS A 375 22.72 9.11 -16.82
C LYS A 375 24.23 9.09 -17.05
N ILE A 376 24.78 7.89 -17.21
CA ILE A 376 26.18 7.67 -17.59
C ILE A 376 26.15 6.71 -18.78
N ARG A 377 26.67 7.17 -19.92
CA ARG A 377 26.53 6.46 -21.21
C ARG A 377 25.05 6.11 -21.48
N ASN A 378 24.73 4.82 -21.61
CA ASN A 378 23.38 4.29 -21.86
C ASN A 378 22.70 3.72 -20.61
N LYS A 379 23.26 3.96 -19.41
CA LYS A 379 22.73 3.46 -18.14
C LYS A 379 22.17 4.60 -17.31
N VAL A 380 21.13 4.28 -16.54
CA VAL A 380 20.43 5.22 -15.66
C VAL A 380 20.52 4.71 -14.24
N TYR A 381 20.89 5.59 -13.32
CA TYR A 381 21.06 5.29 -11.91
C TYR A 381 20.18 6.24 -11.09
N ALA A 382 19.47 5.74 -10.09
CA ALA A 382 18.73 6.58 -9.13
C ALA A 382 19.50 6.67 -7.82
N SER A 383 19.03 7.49 -6.87
CA SER A 383 19.47 7.52 -5.45
C SER A 383 18.42 6.99 -4.44
N SER A 384 17.20 6.63 -4.87
CA SER A 384 16.02 6.45 -4.00
C SER A 384 15.54 5.01 -3.76
N TRP A 385 16.46 4.10 -3.40
CA TRP A 385 16.09 2.78 -2.88
C TRP A 385 16.21 2.74 -1.36
N LEU A 386 15.38 1.91 -0.72
CA LEU A 386 15.49 1.70 0.72
C LEU A 386 16.71 0.81 1.04
N ASN A 387 17.48 1.21 2.04
CA ASN A 387 18.56 0.44 2.65
C ASN A 387 18.45 0.57 4.18
N PRO A 388 17.88 -0.43 4.88
CA PRO A 388 17.67 -0.36 6.33
C PRO A 388 18.96 -0.20 7.15
N GLU A 389 20.10 -0.62 6.58
CA GLU A 389 21.44 -0.57 7.18
C GLU A 389 22.22 0.70 6.79
N GLU A 390 21.58 1.65 6.09
CA GLU A 390 22.24 2.90 5.71
C GLU A 390 22.62 3.71 6.96
N GLU A 391 23.88 4.13 7.04
CA GLU A 391 24.35 5.03 8.09
C GLU A 391 23.83 6.45 7.82
N VAL A 392 23.27 7.06 8.85
CA VAL A 392 22.73 8.43 8.79
C VAL A 392 23.49 9.27 9.79
N ILE A 393 24.04 10.38 9.32
CA ILE A 393 24.89 11.28 10.10
C ILE A 393 24.05 12.50 10.47
N SER A 394 23.96 12.81 11.77
CA SER A 394 23.37 14.07 12.23
C SER A 394 24.30 15.22 11.85
N GLU A 395 23.70 16.31 11.38
CA GLU A 395 24.39 17.55 11.00
C GLU A 395 23.74 18.73 11.74
N ASP A 396 24.38 19.90 11.73
CA ASP A 396 23.70 21.12 12.19
C ASP A 396 22.44 21.33 11.35
N ARG A 397 21.29 21.43 12.02
CA ARG A 397 19.97 21.70 11.43
C ARG A 397 19.47 20.64 10.44
N GLY A 398 19.96 19.40 10.54
CA GLY A 398 19.40 18.30 9.74
C GLY A 398 20.30 17.07 9.70
N TYR A 399 20.33 16.41 8.54
CA TYR A 399 21.00 15.13 8.41
C TYR A 399 21.67 14.96 7.04
N LYS A 400 22.62 14.03 7.02
CA LYS A 400 23.40 13.65 5.85
C LYS A 400 23.37 12.15 5.64
N VAL A 401 23.38 11.77 4.36
CA VAL A 401 23.52 10.37 3.93
C VAL A 401 24.57 10.26 2.83
N PHE A 402 25.33 9.17 2.88
CA PHE A 402 26.25 8.74 1.82
C PHE A 402 25.79 7.38 1.30
N ARG A 403 25.81 7.17 -0.02
CA ARG A 403 25.52 5.87 -0.62
C ARG A 403 26.04 5.72 -2.05
N GLU A 404 25.93 4.53 -2.60
CA GLU A 404 26.20 4.26 -4.03
C GLU A 404 24.91 4.16 -4.83
N LEU A 405 24.77 4.94 -5.92
CA LEU A 405 23.60 4.90 -6.80
C LEU A 405 23.33 3.48 -7.33
N LYS A 406 22.05 3.12 -7.51
CA LYS A 406 21.65 1.81 -8.07
C LYS A 406 21.17 1.93 -9.50
N LEU A 407 21.54 0.93 -10.30
CA LEU A 407 21.12 0.81 -11.70
C LEU A 407 19.61 0.60 -11.78
N LEU A 408 18.93 1.50 -12.48
CA LEU A 408 17.52 1.34 -12.81
C LEU A 408 17.35 0.33 -13.96
N THR A 409 16.45 -0.62 -13.76
CA THR A 409 16.03 -1.57 -14.79
C THR A 409 14.53 -1.51 -14.98
N PHE A 410 14.08 -1.55 -16.23
CA PHE A 410 12.67 -1.56 -16.60
C PHE A 410 12.37 -2.84 -17.37
N PRO A 411 12.36 -4.02 -16.70
CA PRO A 411 12.12 -5.27 -17.37
C PRO A 411 10.72 -5.27 -17.99
N LYS A 412 10.64 -5.49 -19.30
CA LYS A 412 9.39 -5.74 -20.01
C LYS A 412 9.30 -7.20 -20.41
N MET A 413 8.10 -7.76 -20.31
CA MET A 413 7.77 -9.06 -20.87
C MET A 413 7.70 -8.93 -22.40
N SER A 414 8.45 -9.79 -23.09
CA SER A 414 8.31 -10.00 -24.54
C SER A 414 7.54 -11.29 -24.79
N ILE A 415 7.06 -11.49 -26.02
CA ILE A 415 6.35 -12.71 -26.43
C ILE A 415 7.17 -13.96 -26.09
N ILE A 416 8.46 -13.98 -26.46
CA ILE A 416 9.36 -15.11 -26.22
C ILE A 416 9.53 -15.36 -24.71
N LYS A 417 9.75 -14.30 -23.91
CA LYS A 417 9.85 -14.44 -22.45
C LYS A 417 8.56 -15.00 -21.84
N ASN A 418 7.40 -14.62 -22.38
CA ASN A 418 6.11 -15.10 -21.92
C ASN A 418 5.92 -16.60 -22.27
N ILE A 419 6.27 -17.02 -23.48
CA ILE A 419 6.24 -18.44 -23.87
C ILE A 419 7.09 -19.29 -22.92
N PHE A 420 8.33 -18.89 -22.66
CA PHE A 420 9.19 -19.63 -21.72
C PHE A 420 8.64 -19.63 -20.30
N LEU A 421 8.12 -18.49 -19.84
CA LEU A 421 7.50 -18.39 -18.52
C LEU A 421 6.29 -19.32 -18.40
N ARG A 422 5.46 -19.44 -19.44
CA ARG A 422 4.29 -20.33 -19.47
C ARG A 422 4.66 -21.80 -19.56
N ILE A 423 5.68 -22.16 -20.33
CA ILE A 423 6.24 -23.52 -20.35
C ILE A 423 6.75 -23.88 -18.94
N PHE A 424 7.54 -22.98 -18.34
CA PHE A 424 8.05 -23.18 -16.99
C PHE A 424 6.92 -23.34 -15.96
N GLN A 425 5.91 -22.47 -15.98
CA GLN A 425 4.76 -22.53 -15.08
C GLN A 425 3.95 -23.81 -15.27
N SER A 426 3.74 -24.25 -16.51
CA SER A 426 2.97 -25.46 -16.81
C SER A 426 3.68 -26.74 -16.38
N LEU A 427 5.01 -26.81 -16.58
CA LEU A 427 5.82 -27.99 -16.24
C LEU A 427 6.17 -28.05 -14.75
N PHE A 428 6.52 -26.91 -14.16
CA PHE A 428 7.14 -26.85 -12.83
C PHE A 428 6.35 -26.04 -11.78
N GLY A 429 5.48 -25.13 -12.20
CA GLY A 429 4.70 -24.27 -11.29
C GLY A 429 3.70 -25.04 -10.42
N ARG A 430 3.44 -26.31 -10.71
CA ARG A 430 2.61 -27.18 -9.87
C ARG A 430 3.32 -27.65 -8.60
N PHE A 431 4.65 -27.55 -8.54
CA PHE A 431 5.45 -27.99 -7.40
C PHE A 431 5.72 -26.83 -6.44
N ASN A 432 5.29 -26.98 -5.18
CA ASN A 432 5.41 -25.94 -4.15
C ASN A 432 6.85 -25.45 -3.93
N PHE A 433 7.85 -26.33 -4.03
CA PHE A 433 9.25 -25.93 -3.85
C PHE A 433 9.71 -24.98 -4.96
N VAL A 434 9.29 -25.22 -6.21
CA VAL A 434 9.59 -24.38 -7.38
C VAL A 434 8.97 -23.01 -7.18
N ASN A 435 7.70 -22.95 -6.77
CA ASN A 435 7.01 -21.68 -6.55
C ASN A 435 7.69 -20.80 -5.49
N LYS A 436 8.18 -21.40 -4.40
CA LYS A 436 8.93 -20.68 -3.37
C LYS A 436 10.22 -20.08 -3.93
N ILE A 437 10.94 -20.82 -4.77
CA ILE A 437 12.17 -20.36 -5.43
C ILE A 437 11.85 -19.24 -6.44
N THR A 438 10.85 -19.44 -7.30
CA THR A 438 10.42 -18.48 -8.32
C THR A 438 9.94 -17.17 -7.68
N LYS A 439 9.10 -17.23 -6.63
CA LYS A 439 8.65 -16.05 -5.88
C LYS A 439 9.83 -15.29 -5.29
N LYS A 440 10.79 -15.99 -4.67
CA LYS A 440 12.01 -15.39 -4.13
C LYS A 440 12.83 -14.71 -5.23
N LEU A 441 13.04 -15.37 -6.37
CA LEU A 441 13.80 -14.84 -7.51
C LEU A 441 13.14 -13.60 -8.11
N LEU A 442 11.83 -13.65 -8.39
CA LEU A 442 11.09 -12.52 -8.96
C LEU A 442 11.09 -11.32 -8.02
N ARG A 443 10.87 -11.54 -6.72
CA ARG A 443 10.98 -10.50 -5.70
C ARG A 443 12.38 -9.90 -5.67
N ASP A 444 13.40 -10.74 -5.72
CA ASP A 444 14.79 -10.30 -5.74
C ASP A 444 15.08 -9.42 -6.97
N ILE A 445 14.61 -9.80 -8.15
CA ILE A 445 14.84 -9.04 -9.39
C ILE A 445 14.04 -7.73 -9.45
N LEU A 446 12.78 -7.76 -9.03
CA LEU A 446 11.85 -6.64 -9.23
C LEU A 446 11.81 -5.65 -8.06
N ILE A 447 12.21 -6.10 -6.86
CA ILE A 447 12.03 -5.32 -5.62
C ILE A 447 13.34 -5.10 -4.86
N SER A 448 14.15 -6.14 -4.58
CA SER A 448 15.24 -6.02 -3.58
C SER A 448 16.69 -5.97 -4.11
N LYS A 449 17.05 -6.70 -5.17
CA LYS A 449 18.41 -6.73 -5.74
C LYS A 449 18.53 -5.82 -6.95
N GLN A 450 19.08 -4.63 -6.75
CA GLN A 450 19.63 -3.83 -7.84
C GLN A 450 21.15 -3.70 -7.65
N LYS A 451 21.90 -3.86 -8.75
CA LYS A 451 23.36 -3.90 -8.76
C LYS A 451 23.92 -2.52 -8.38
N SER A 452 24.88 -2.49 -7.45
CA SER A 452 25.59 -1.25 -7.15
C SER A 452 26.40 -0.78 -8.37
N SER A 453 26.49 0.54 -8.52
CA SER A 453 27.10 1.19 -9.68
C SER A 453 28.53 1.67 -9.46
N GLY A 454 28.99 1.79 -8.21
CA GLY A 454 30.22 2.52 -7.87
C GLY A 454 30.12 4.05 -8.05
N VAL A 455 28.95 4.58 -8.42
CA VAL A 455 28.69 6.03 -8.45
C VAL A 455 28.30 6.47 -7.05
N LYS A 456 29.15 7.29 -6.43
CA LYS A 456 28.98 7.79 -5.07
C LYS A 456 28.03 8.97 -5.06
N PHE A 457 27.18 9.02 -4.04
CA PHE A 457 26.18 10.05 -3.80
C PHE A 457 26.22 10.48 -2.34
N PHE A 458 26.28 11.78 -2.13
CA PHE A 458 26.15 12.40 -0.82
C PHE A 458 24.98 13.37 -0.89
N ARG A 459 24.11 13.34 0.12
CA ARG A 459 23.02 14.31 0.26
C ARG A 459 23.01 14.87 1.66
N VAL A 460 22.86 16.18 1.76
CA VAL A 460 22.60 16.88 3.02
C VAL A 460 21.30 17.65 2.89
N ILE A 461 20.44 17.55 3.90
CA ILE A 461 19.22 18.34 4.01
C ILE A 461 19.30 19.14 5.30
N ARG A 462 19.13 20.45 5.20
CA ARG A 462 19.14 21.38 6.34
C ARG A 462 17.87 22.20 6.36
N VAL A 463 17.27 22.36 7.53
CA VAL A 463 16.09 23.21 7.72
C VAL A 463 16.43 24.37 8.65
N PHE A 464 16.22 25.58 8.16
CA PHE A 464 16.32 26.82 8.91
C PHE A 464 14.90 27.33 9.20
N ASP A 465 14.79 28.43 9.95
CA ASP A 465 13.48 29.01 10.27
C ASP A 465 12.71 29.40 9.00
N ASP A 466 13.40 29.98 8.01
CA ASP A 466 12.84 30.58 6.80
C ASP A 466 13.27 29.89 5.49
N LYS A 467 14.11 28.85 5.55
CA LYS A 467 14.58 28.15 4.35
C LYS A 467 14.84 26.65 4.53
N LEU A 468 14.68 25.91 3.44
CA LEU A 468 15.06 24.52 3.27
C LEU A 468 16.22 24.43 2.28
N GLU A 469 17.33 23.81 2.68
CA GLU A 469 18.52 23.64 1.85
C GLU A 469 18.79 22.16 1.57
N ILE A 470 19.03 21.84 0.30
CA ILE A 470 19.39 20.50 -0.18
C ILE A 470 20.69 20.64 -0.96
N GLU A 471 21.70 19.87 -0.56
CA GLU A 471 22.98 19.78 -1.23
C GLU A 471 23.26 18.34 -1.63
N ASP A 472 23.48 18.12 -2.92
CA ASP A 472 23.80 16.81 -3.49
C ASP A 472 25.20 16.83 -4.11
N VAL A 473 26.03 15.83 -3.81
CA VAL A 473 27.33 15.62 -4.45
C VAL A 473 27.34 14.24 -5.11
N ILE A 474 27.62 14.22 -6.42
CA ILE A 474 27.68 12.98 -7.21
C ILE A 474 29.10 12.82 -7.73
N ILE A 475 29.70 11.65 -7.51
CA ILE A 475 31.06 11.32 -7.94
C ILE A 475 31.05 9.98 -8.68
N SER A 476 31.61 9.97 -9.88
CA SER A 476 31.66 8.80 -10.77
C SER A 476 33.07 8.63 -11.34
N SER A 477 33.47 7.38 -11.59
CA SER A 477 34.71 7.08 -12.33
C SER A 477 34.60 7.46 -13.81
N GLU A 478 33.37 7.48 -14.34
CA GLU A 478 33.01 7.85 -15.71
C GLU A 478 32.35 9.24 -15.76
N LYS A 479 32.39 9.90 -16.93
CA LYS A 479 31.70 11.19 -17.13
C LYS A 479 30.19 11.02 -16.99
N ILE A 480 29.60 11.84 -16.12
CA ILE A 480 28.17 11.98 -15.97
C ILE A 480 27.67 12.73 -17.21
N SER A 481 26.75 12.12 -17.95
CA SER A 481 26.15 12.78 -19.11
C SER A 481 25.12 13.78 -18.64
N LYS A 482 24.17 13.32 -17.82
CA LYS A 482 22.97 14.08 -17.47
C LYS A 482 22.53 13.81 -16.04
N VAL A 483 21.98 14.81 -15.38
CA VAL A 483 21.37 14.69 -14.05
C VAL A 483 19.94 15.20 -14.09
N PHE A 484 19.08 14.53 -13.33
CA PHE A 484 17.73 14.96 -13.00
C PHE A 484 17.56 15.02 -11.48
N CYS A 485 16.90 16.05 -10.96
CA CYS A 485 16.59 16.19 -9.53
C CYS A 485 15.29 16.98 -9.31
N GLY A 486 14.74 16.90 -8.10
CA GLY A 486 13.49 17.59 -7.75
C GLY A 486 12.23 16.98 -8.35
N MET A 487 12.26 15.70 -8.71
CA MET A 487 11.09 14.99 -9.23
C MET A 487 10.55 13.97 -8.24
N GLU A 488 9.23 13.80 -8.21
CA GLU A 488 8.62 12.57 -7.74
C GLU A 488 8.81 11.48 -8.79
N ASN A 489 9.38 10.33 -8.39
CA ASN A 489 9.53 9.21 -9.29
C ASN A 489 9.66 7.86 -8.54
N PRO A 490 8.58 7.06 -8.47
CA PRO A 490 8.62 5.76 -7.83
C PRO A 490 9.29 4.71 -8.73
N TYR A 491 10.57 4.43 -8.47
CA TYR A 491 11.33 3.40 -9.21
C TYR A 491 11.03 1.96 -8.81
N ILE A 492 10.29 1.76 -7.71
CA ILE A 492 9.88 0.44 -7.24
C ILE A 492 8.73 -0.11 -8.08
N PHE A 493 8.76 -1.41 -8.38
CA PHE A 493 7.72 -2.08 -9.17
C PHE A 493 6.48 -2.43 -8.33
N ILE A 494 5.81 -1.40 -7.77
CA ILE A 494 4.60 -1.56 -6.95
C ILE A 494 3.42 -0.86 -7.64
N PRO A 495 2.33 -1.56 -7.98
CA PRO A 495 1.20 -0.98 -8.69
C PRO A 495 0.61 0.27 -8.02
N SER A 496 0.47 0.22 -6.70
CA SER A 496 -0.21 1.26 -5.93
C SER A 496 0.67 2.44 -5.51
N SER A 497 1.87 2.53 -6.08
CA SER A 497 2.78 3.66 -5.86
C SER A 497 2.59 4.83 -6.83
N ARG A 498 1.70 4.67 -7.82
CA ARG A 498 1.64 5.55 -9.01
C ARG A 498 0.26 6.14 -9.29
N TYR A 499 -0.64 6.13 -8.31
CA TYR A 499 -1.93 6.78 -8.49
C TYR A 499 -1.76 8.29 -8.60
N PHE A 500 -2.61 8.88 -9.42
CA PHE A 500 -2.60 10.30 -9.71
C PHE A 500 -3.19 11.09 -8.54
N GLU A 501 -2.45 12.10 -8.10
CA GLU A 501 -2.93 13.16 -7.21
C GLU A 501 -2.84 14.51 -7.93
N ILE A 502 -3.69 15.47 -7.55
CA ILE A 502 -3.68 16.80 -8.17
C ILE A 502 -2.31 17.50 -8.09
N GLY A 503 -1.56 17.24 -7.01
CA GLY A 503 -0.20 17.74 -6.83
C GLY A 503 0.80 17.22 -7.87
N ASP A 504 0.50 16.15 -8.60
CA ASP A 504 1.37 15.60 -9.64
C ASP A 504 1.46 16.50 -10.89
N LEU A 505 0.59 17.51 -10.99
CA LEU A 505 0.65 18.56 -12.02
C LEU A 505 1.76 19.59 -11.75
N ASN A 506 2.25 19.71 -10.51
CA ASN A 506 3.25 20.70 -10.10
C ASN A 506 4.69 20.28 -10.45
N ARG A 507 4.94 19.80 -11.68
CA ARG A 507 6.25 19.24 -12.08
C ARG A 507 7.30 20.31 -12.31
N TYR A 508 8.01 20.67 -11.25
CA TYR A 508 9.25 21.44 -11.32
C TYR A 508 10.44 20.51 -11.06
N TYR A 509 11.05 19.98 -12.12
CA TYR A 509 12.28 19.21 -12.01
C TYR A 509 13.41 19.89 -12.79
N HIS A 510 14.63 19.77 -12.30
CA HIS A 510 15.81 20.24 -13.01
C HIS A 510 16.38 19.12 -13.85
N GLN A 511 16.81 19.47 -15.06
CA GLN A 511 17.49 18.58 -15.98
C GLN A 511 18.60 19.34 -16.69
N PHE A 512 19.84 18.88 -16.53
CA PHE A 512 21.00 19.55 -17.11
C PHE A 512 22.09 18.55 -17.51
N GLU A 513 22.87 18.92 -18.52
CA GLU A 513 24.04 18.15 -18.97
C GLU A 513 25.25 18.49 -18.08
N VAL A 514 26.09 17.50 -17.80
CA VAL A 514 27.20 17.64 -16.83
C VAL A 514 28.55 17.56 -17.50
N GLY A 515 28.85 16.48 -18.23
CA GLY A 515 30.13 16.28 -18.93
C GLY A 515 31.36 16.08 -18.02
N SER A 516 31.20 16.13 -16.70
CA SER A 516 32.23 15.90 -15.67
C SER A 516 32.00 14.59 -14.90
N LYS A 517 33.04 14.10 -14.21
CA LYS A 517 33.02 12.99 -13.25
C LYS A 517 32.45 13.40 -11.89
N ARG A 518 32.39 14.70 -11.59
CA ARG A 518 31.89 15.23 -10.33
C ARG A 518 30.92 16.38 -10.59
N VAL A 519 29.83 16.39 -9.84
CA VAL A 519 28.88 17.51 -9.83
C VAL A 519 28.37 17.74 -8.41
N THR A 520 28.31 19.01 -8.03
CA THR A 520 27.68 19.46 -6.78
C THR A 520 26.45 20.26 -7.16
N ILE A 521 25.31 19.96 -6.54
CA ILE A 521 24.01 20.58 -6.82
C ILE A 521 23.53 21.19 -5.51
N ARG A 522 23.08 22.43 -5.56
CA ARG A 522 22.55 23.14 -4.39
C ARG A 522 21.19 23.72 -4.74
N ARG A 523 20.20 23.41 -3.89
CA ARG A 523 18.81 23.86 -4.00
C ARG A 523 18.40 24.50 -2.69
N VAL A 524 18.06 25.78 -2.71
CA VAL A 524 17.61 26.52 -1.51
C VAL A 524 16.20 27.02 -1.76
N PHE A 525 15.27 26.61 -0.92
CA PHE A 525 13.87 27.04 -0.97
C PHE A 525 13.62 28.01 0.18
N ASN A 526 13.12 29.21 -0.13
CA ASN A 526 12.64 30.12 0.90
C ASN A 526 11.23 29.73 1.39
N GLU A 527 10.69 30.43 2.37
CA GLU A 527 9.36 30.21 2.97
C GLU A 527 8.21 30.28 1.96
N LYS A 528 8.44 30.92 0.81
CA LYS A 528 7.47 31.01 -0.29
C LYS A 528 7.55 29.86 -1.29
N GLY A 529 8.47 28.91 -1.10
CA GLY A 529 8.72 27.82 -2.05
C GLY A 529 9.49 28.27 -3.30
N LYS A 530 10.05 29.49 -3.32
CA LYS A 530 10.91 29.95 -4.41
C LYS A 530 12.28 29.26 -4.28
N GLU A 531 12.66 28.56 -5.33
CA GLU A 531 13.93 27.85 -5.41
C GLU A 531 15.05 28.74 -5.98
N GLU A 532 16.18 28.80 -5.28
CA GLU A 532 17.49 29.16 -5.82
C GLU A 532 18.24 27.88 -6.18
N PHE A 533 18.40 27.63 -7.48
CA PHE A 533 19.05 26.44 -8.02
C PHE A 533 20.43 26.79 -8.57
N SER A 534 21.45 26.03 -8.18
CA SER A 534 22.79 26.12 -8.75
C SER A 534 23.47 24.76 -8.81
N TYR A 535 24.44 24.60 -9.72
CA TYR A 535 25.31 23.44 -9.76
C TYR A 535 26.74 23.84 -10.16
N LYS A 536 27.71 23.08 -9.66
CA LYS A 536 29.13 23.24 -9.96
C LYS A 536 29.70 21.95 -10.54
N LEU A 537 30.47 22.10 -11.60
CA LEU A 537 31.24 21.03 -12.24
C LEU A 537 32.69 21.15 -11.76
N ASP A 538 33.26 20.05 -11.28
CA ASP A 538 34.68 19.96 -10.91
C ASP A 538 35.44 19.03 -11.86
#